data_AF-A0A1L9AX92-F1
#
_entry.id   AF-A0A1L9AX92-F1
#
_cell.length_a   1.000
_cell.length_b   1.000
_cell.length_c   1.000
_cell.angle_alpha   90.00
_cell.angle_beta   90.00
_cell.angle_gamma   90.00
#
_symmetry.space_group_name_H-M   'P 1'
#
loop_
_entity.id
_entity.type
_entity.pdbx_description
1 polymer ?
#
loop_
_entity_poly.entity_id
_entity_poly.type
_entity_poly.pdbx_seq_one_letter_code
_entity_poly.pdbx_strand_id
1 'polypeptide(L)'
;MDCVARFLGELKAAPAPGKPGKTLLDDTLVLVMSEFGRSWASRGRDGTYSLPDDHHPYTSVCFAGGNVAANRQVGSYTSRGLGVPVDIIEENGQPSRRVPRAADAVTTALRIMGMSTHDFFIPGGYGEVTGIRRA
;
A
#
# COMPACT_ATOMS: atom_id res chain seq x y z
N MET A 1 14.23 3.46 -2.24
CA MET A 1 13.42 4.41 -1.44
C MET A 1 13.80 5.87 -1.64
N ASP A 2 15.05 6.20 -2.01
CA ASP A 2 15.47 7.60 -2.27
C ASP A 2 14.60 8.31 -3.34
N CYS A 3 14.31 7.64 -4.46
CA CYS A 3 13.42 8.19 -5.50
C CYS A 3 12.01 8.51 -4.98
N VAL A 4 11.42 7.61 -4.17
CA VAL A 4 10.09 7.82 -3.56
C VAL A 4 10.12 8.99 -2.60
N ALA A 5 11.15 9.09 -1.75
CA ALA A 5 11.29 10.18 -0.79
C ALA A 5 11.45 11.54 -1.48
N ARG A 6 12.27 11.62 -2.54
CA ARG A 6 12.43 12.85 -3.34
C ARG A 6 11.12 13.22 -4.01
N PHE A 7 10.44 12.27 -4.64
CA PHE A 7 9.14 12.51 -5.26
C PHE A 7 8.11 13.08 -4.26
N LEU A 8 7.97 12.46 -3.09
CA LEU A 8 7.09 12.97 -2.04
C LEU A 8 7.53 14.34 -1.52
N GLY A 9 8.84 14.59 -1.43
CA GLY A 9 9.41 15.88 -1.07
C GLY A 9 9.02 16.99 -2.05
N GLU A 10 9.12 16.74 -3.36
CA GLU A 10 8.70 17.70 -4.39
C GLU A 10 7.19 17.99 -4.31
N LEU A 11 6.36 16.97 -4.09
CA LEU A 11 4.92 17.18 -3.86
C LEU A 11 4.64 17.99 -2.59
N LYS A 12 5.47 17.87 -1.56
CA LYS A 12 5.35 18.67 -0.33
C LYS A 12 5.82 20.11 -0.54
N ALA A 13 6.82 20.35 -1.38
CA ALA A 13 7.31 21.69 -1.69
C ALA A 13 6.37 22.47 -2.65
N ALA A 14 5.61 21.76 -3.49
CA ALA A 14 4.69 22.38 -4.43
C ALA A 14 3.37 22.83 -3.76
N PRO A 15 2.86 24.05 -4.03
CA PRO A 15 1.54 24.48 -3.57
C PRO A 15 0.42 23.74 -4.33
N ALA A 16 -0.67 23.41 -3.66
CA ALA A 16 -1.85 22.81 -4.28
C ALA A 16 -2.67 23.85 -5.07
N PRO A 17 -2.97 23.62 -6.36
CA PRO A 17 -3.82 24.52 -7.14
C PRO A 17 -5.21 24.67 -6.51
N GLY A 18 -5.68 25.89 -6.32
CA GLY A 18 -7.03 26.16 -5.79
C GLY A 18 -7.22 25.85 -4.30
N LYS A 19 -6.17 25.48 -3.55
CA LYS A 19 -6.23 25.20 -2.10
C LYS A 19 -5.16 26.01 -1.33
N PRO A 20 -5.42 27.30 -1.02
CA PRO A 20 -4.48 28.14 -0.29
C PRO A 20 -3.97 27.50 1.00
N GLY A 21 -2.66 27.54 1.23
CA GLY A 21 -2.03 26.97 2.43
C GLY A 21 -1.89 25.44 2.44
N LYS A 22 -2.25 24.75 1.36
CA LYS A 22 -2.03 23.30 1.19
C LYS A 22 -0.94 23.02 0.17
N THR A 23 -0.22 21.92 0.38
CA THR A 23 0.78 21.42 -0.56
C THR A 23 0.14 20.41 -1.51
N LEU A 24 0.74 20.16 -2.67
CA LEU A 24 0.24 19.16 -3.62
C LEU A 24 0.14 17.77 -2.98
N LEU A 25 1.07 17.42 -2.08
CA LEU A 25 0.98 16.19 -1.28
C LEU A 25 -0.25 16.15 -0.36
N ASP A 26 -0.71 17.29 0.17
CA ASP A 26 -1.92 17.32 1.02
C ASP A 26 -3.19 17.06 0.19
N ASP A 27 -3.13 17.33 -1.13
CA ASP A 27 -4.24 17.21 -2.07
C ASP A 27 -4.20 15.94 -2.95
N THR A 28 -3.07 15.23 -2.94
CA THR A 28 -2.84 14.08 -3.82
C THR A 28 -2.66 12.82 -3.00
N LEU A 29 -3.42 11.78 -3.30
CA LEU A 29 -3.13 10.44 -2.81
C LEU A 29 -2.01 9.82 -3.65
N VAL A 30 -0.93 9.40 -3.00
CA VAL A 30 0.15 8.62 -3.61
C VAL A 30 0.08 7.19 -3.10
N LEU A 31 -0.09 6.24 -4.01
CA LEU A 31 0.02 4.81 -3.77
C LEU A 31 1.27 4.27 -4.46
N VAL A 32 2.23 3.79 -3.68
CA VAL A 32 3.39 3.05 -4.20
C VAL A 32 3.20 1.57 -3.88
N MET A 33 3.09 0.75 -4.91
CA MET A 33 2.95 -0.69 -4.80
C MET A 33 3.78 -1.40 -5.87
N SER A 34 4.28 -2.59 -5.53
CA SER A 34 4.86 -3.52 -6.49
C SER A 34 3.87 -4.65 -6.75
N GLU A 35 3.88 -5.20 -7.97
CA GLU A 35 3.01 -6.33 -8.33
C GLU A 35 3.46 -7.64 -7.63
N PHE A 36 4.76 -7.79 -7.39
CA PHE A 36 5.38 -8.87 -6.61
C PHE A 36 6.68 -8.39 -5.94
N GLY A 37 7.18 -9.18 -4.99
CA GLY A 37 8.56 -9.09 -4.51
C GLY A 37 9.50 -9.95 -5.35
N ARG A 38 10.81 -9.78 -5.17
CA ARG A 38 11.82 -10.65 -5.77
C ARG A 38 12.46 -11.53 -4.71
N SER A 39 12.75 -12.76 -5.07
CA SER A 39 13.57 -13.66 -4.25
C SER A 39 14.97 -13.08 -4.06
N TRP A 40 15.57 -13.32 -2.90
CA TRP A 40 16.89 -12.79 -2.59
C TRP A 40 17.97 -13.61 -3.29
N ALA A 41 19.03 -12.93 -3.73
CA ALA A 41 20.25 -13.59 -4.15
C ALA A 41 20.74 -14.52 -3.03
N SER A 42 20.95 -15.80 -3.34
CA SER A 42 21.51 -16.76 -2.39
C SER A 42 22.88 -17.21 -2.86
N ARG A 43 23.84 -17.31 -1.94
CA ARG A 43 25.21 -17.72 -2.27
C ARG A 43 25.37 -19.22 -2.02
N GLY A 44 25.77 -19.95 -3.06
CA GLY A 44 26.13 -21.36 -2.99
C GLY A 44 27.40 -21.57 -2.17
N ARG A 45 27.63 -22.81 -1.72
CA ARG A 45 28.83 -23.20 -0.96
C ARG A 45 30.13 -23.05 -1.77
N ASP A 46 30.02 -23.12 -3.09
CA ASP A 46 31.10 -22.88 -4.05
C ASP A 46 31.39 -21.39 -4.29
N GLY A 47 30.65 -20.50 -3.62
CA GLY A 47 30.81 -19.07 -3.73
C GLY A 47 30.04 -18.43 -4.89
N THR A 48 29.36 -19.21 -5.73
CA THR A 48 28.50 -18.72 -6.82
C THR A 48 27.22 -18.09 -6.24
N TYR A 49 26.65 -17.11 -6.95
CA TYR A 49 25.35 -16.55 -6.58
C TYR A 49 24.27 -17.16 -7.47
N SER A 50 23.26 -17.76 -6.84
CA SER A 50 21.97 -17.98 -7.46
C SER A 50 21.18 -16.68 -7.36
N LEU A 51 20.85 -16.12 -8.52
CA LEU A 51 19.99 -14.95 -8.66
C LEU A 51 18.64 -15.43 -9.21
N PRO A 52 17.80 -16.05 -8.38
CA PRO A 52 16.47 -16.46 -8.84
C PRO A 52 15.69 -15.21 -9.26
N ASP A 53 15.03 -15.30 -10.42
CA ASP A 53 14.10 -14.26 -10.90
C ASP A 53 12.65 -14.59 -10.49
N ASP A 54 12.50 -15.42 -9.46
CA ASP A 54 11.21 -15.92 -9.02
C ASP A 54 10.42 -14.83 -8.31
N HIS A 55 9.13 -14.77 -8.65
CA HIS A 55 8.17 -13.85 -8.06
C HIS A 55 7.89 -14.29 -6.63
N HIS A 56 8.15 -13.39 -5.68
CA HIS A 56 7.90 -13.62 -4.28
C HIS A 56 6.60 -12.90 -3.85
N PRO A 57 5.68 -13.53 -3.10
CA PRO A 57 4.46 -12.86 -2.62
C PRO A 57 4.69 -11.73 -1.58
N TYR A 58 5.93 -11.34 -1.29
CA TYR A 58 6.26 -10.32 -0.28
C TYR A 58 6.38 -8.96 -0.93
N THR A 59 5.43 -8.06 -0.66
CA THR A 59 5.44 -6.70 -1.19
C THR A 59 4.95 -5.72 -0.14
N SER A 60 5.65 -4.59 0.01
CA SER A 60 5.20 -3.50 0.86
C SER A 60 4.46 -2.46 0.02
N VAL A 61 3.37 -1.93 0.57
CA VAL A 61 2.61 -0.83 -0.02
C VAL A 61 2.81 0.42 0.82
N CYS A 62 3.03 1.57 0.16
CA CYS A 62 3.10 2.87 0.81
C CYS A 62 1.94 3.74 0.36
N PHE A 63 1.20 4.26 1.34
CA PHE A 63 0.20 5.32 1.14
C PHE A 63 0.75 6.62 1.71
N ALA A 64 0.68 7.70 0.94
CA ALA A 64 1.09 9.03 1.37
C ALA A 64 0.16 10.11 0.82
N GLY A 65 0.09 11.23 1.52
CA GLY A 65 -0.72 12.38 1.10
C GLY A 65 -2.22 12.19 1.31
N GLY A 66 -3.01 12.90 0.51
CA GLY A 66 -4.47 13.01 0.51
C GLY A 66 -5.24 12.04 1.43
N ASN A 67 -5.84 12.56 2.50
CA ASN A 67 -6.69 11.82 3.45
C ASN A 67 -6.11 10.50 4.03
N VAL A 68 -4.81 10.24 3.90
CA VAL A 68 -4.13 9.15 4.60
C VAL A 68 -3.91 9.51 6.07
N ALA A 69 -4.10 8.55 6.96
CA ALA A 69 -3.70 8.68 8.34
C ALA A 69 -2.19 8.45 8.49
N ALA A 70 -1.43 9.54 8.55
CA ALA A 70 0.03 9.52 8.58
C ALA A 70 0.62 8.86 9.82
N ASN A 71 1.92 8.52 9.75
CA ASN A 71 2.73 7.93 10.82
C ASN A 71 2.18 6.57 11.32
N ARG A 72 1.76 5.72 10.38
CA ARG A 72 1.22 4.39 10.68
C ARG A 72 1.93 3.31 9.88
N GLN A 73 2.06 2.16 10.53
CA GLN A 73 2.41 0.90 9.91
C GLN A 73 1.29 -0.08 10.20
N VAL A 74 0.71 -0.65 9.15
CA VAL A 74 -0.37 -1.65 9.26
C VAL A 74 0.14 -2.95 8.67
N GLY A 75 0.01 -4.03 9.45
CA GLY A 75 0.50 -5.35 9.06
C GLY A 75 1.99 -5.56 9.34
N SER A 76 2.43 -6.78 9.10
CA SER A 76 3.81 -7.24 9.24
C SER A 76 3.97 -8.58 8.52
N TYR A 77 5.14 -9.19 8.64
CA TYR A 77 5.45 -10.51 8.14
C TYR A 77 5.85 -11.45 9.27
N THR A 78 5.53 -12.73 9.12
CA THR A 78 6.05 -13.80 9.97
C THR A 78 7.55 -14.01 9.70
N SER A 79 8.24 -14.80 10.54
CA SER A 79 9.64 -15.17 10.30
C SER A 79 9.85 -15.99 9.02
N ARG A 80 8.80 -16.64 8.51
CA ARG A 80 8.81 -17.32 7.21
C ARG A 80 8.54 -16.36 6.06
N GLY A 81 8.23 -15.10 6.37
CA GLY A 81 7.93 -14.02 5.45
C GLY A 81 6.46 -13.90 5.07
N LEU A 82 5.56 -14.79 5.48
CA LEU A 82 4.13 -14.70 5.17
C LEU A 82 3.49 -13.45 5.80
N GLY A 83 2.57 -12.80 5.09
CA GLY A 83 1.83 -11.65 5.62
C GLY A 83 1.00 -12.02 6.86
N VAL A 84 0.92 -11.10 7.81
CA VAL A 84 0.13 -11.25 9.04
C VAL A 84 -1.29 -10.70 8.81
N PRO A 85 -2.35 -11.35 9.33
CA PRO A 85 -3.70 -10.82 9.26
C PRO A 85 -3.87 -9.43 9.87
N VAL A 86 -4.61 -8.56 9.18
CA VAL A 86 -4.98 -7.22 9.64
C VAL A 86 -6.50 -7.07 9.59
N ASP A 87 -7.00 -6.01 10.23
CA ASP A 87 -8.43 -5.70 10.23
C ASP A 87 -8.85 -5.07 8.90
N ILE A 88 -9.87 -5.66 8.29
CA ILE A 88 -10.42 -5.28 6.99
C ILE A 88 -11.92 -5.13 7.11
N ILE A 89 -12.48 -4.07 6.50
CA ILE A 89 -13.91 -3.94 6.27
C ILE A 89 -14.20 -4.49 4.88
N GLU A 90 -14.82 -5.65 4.80
CA GLU A 90 -15.11 -6.32 3.52
C GLU A 90 -16.13 -5.51 2.69
N GLU A 91 -16.25 -5.84 1.40
CA GLU A 91 -17.21 -5.24 0.47
C GLU A 91 -18.65 -5.12 1.03
N ASN A 92 -19.10 -6.15 1.77
CA ASN A 92 -20.42 -6.19 2.40
C ASN A 92 -20.53 -5.39 3.71
N GLY A 93 -19.50 -4.63 4.06
CA GLY A 93 -19.41 -3.82 5.28
C GLY A 93 -19.08 -4.61 6.55
N GLN A 94 -18.91 -5.93 6.48
CA GLN A 94 -18.59 -6.73 7.66
C GLN A 94 -17.11 -6.64 8.02
N PRO A 95 -16.78 -6.56 9.33
CA PRO A 95 -15.41 -6.64 9.78
C PRO A 95 -14.86 -8.06 9.58
N SER A 96 -13.60 -8.13 9.19
CA SER A 96 -12.87 -9.35 8.90
C SER A 96 -11.41 -9.18 9.31
N ARG A 97 -10.74 -10.31 9.60
CA ARG A 97 -9.31 -10.31 9.93
C ARG A 97 -8.59 -11.37 9.11
N ARG A 98 -7.87 -10.93 8.08
CA ARG A 98 -7.15 -11.80 7.13
C ARG A 98 -5.93 -11.10 6.54
N VAL A 99 -5.09 -11.86 5.84
CA VAL A 99 -3.94 -11.29 5.13
C VAL A 99 -4.45 -10.37 4.00
N PRO A 100 -3.94 -9.14 3.89
CA PRO A 100 -4.28 -8.24 2.79
C PRO A 100 -3.90 -8.81 1.42
N ARG A 101 -4.72 -8.50 0.43
CA ARG A 101 -4.51 -8.76 -0.99
C ARG A 101 -4.29 -7.44 -1.72
N ALA A 102 -3.77 -7.50 -2.94
CA ALA A 102 -3.63 -6.31 -3.78
C ALA A 102 -4.97 -5.58 -3.99
N ALA A 103 -6.07 -6.33 -4.12
CA ALA A 103 -7.42 -5.80 -4.20
C ALA A 103 -7.81 -4.92 -2.99
N ASP A 104 -7.33 -5.25 -1.79
CA ASP A 104 -7.62 -4.47 -0.58
C ASP A 104 -6.82 -3.16 -0.56
N ALA A 105 -5.58 -3.17 -1.07
CA ALA A 105 -4.79 -1.95 -1.23
C ALA A 105 -5.45 -0.98 -2.22
N VAL A 106 -5.89 -1.49 -3.38
CA VAL A 106 -6.61 -0.69 -4.38
C VAL A 106 -7.94 -0.17 -3.82
N THR A 107 -8.73 -1.04 -3.16
CA THR A 107 -9.97 -0.64 -2.48
C THR A 107 -9.73 0.48 -1.49
N THR A 108 -8.72 0.34 -0.64
CA THR A 108 -8.35 1.36 0.35
C THR A 108 -8.03 2.70 -0.32
N ALA A 109 -7.32 2.70 -1.46
CA ALA A 109 -7.05 3.91 -2.23
C ALA A 109 -8.34 4.57 -2.75
N LEU A 110 -9.25 3.78 -3.35
CA LEU A 110 -10.53 4.28 -3.86
C LEU A 110 -11.39 4.88 -2.73
N ARG A 111 -11.41 4.21 -1.56
CA ARG A 111 -12.09 4.68 -0.35
C ARG A 111 -11.49 6.00 0.16
N ILE A 112 -10.17 6.16 0.12
CA ILE A 112 -9.49 7.42 0.49
C ILE A 112 -9.89 8.56 -0.45
N MET A 113 -10.05 8.26 -1.74
CA MET A 113 -10.51 9.21 -2.76
C MET A 113 -12.01 9.53 -2.67
N GLY A 114 -12.74 8.97 -1.70
CA GLY A 114 -14.14 9.25 -1.44
C GLY A 114 -15.13 8.35 -2.17
N MET A 115 -14.66 7.31 -2.87
CA MET A 115 -15.54 6.34 -3.52
C MET A 115 -16.15 5.40 -2.48
N SER A 116 -17.41 5.05 -2.69
CA SER A 116 -18.13 4.00 -1.99
C SER A 116 -17.86 2.62 -2.60
N THR A 117 -18.13 1.54 -1.86
CA THR A 117 -18.01 0.18 -2.38
C THR A 117 -19.04 -0.13 -3.49
N HIS A 118 -20.05 0.71 -3.70
CA HIS A 118 -20.98 0.56 -4.83
C HIS A 118 -20.53 1.30 -6.09
N ASP A 119 -19.48 2.14 -5.99
CA ASP A 119 -18.95 2.90 -7.14
C ASP A 119 -17.97 2.07 -7.99
N PHE A 120 -17.54 0.90 -7.50
CA PHE A 120 -16.58 0.04 -8.19
C PHE A 120 -16.78 -1.43 -7.86
N PHE A 121 -16.18 -2.30 -8.67
CA PHE A 121 -16.16 -3.74 -8.45
C PHE A 121 -14.76 -4.28 -8.73
N ILE A 122 -14.22 -5.07 -7.80
CA ILE A 122 -12.96 -5.79 -7.97
C ILE A 122 -13.24 -7.29 -7.84
N PRO A 123 -13.00 -8.11 -8.88
CA PRO A 123 -13.28 -9.54 -8.82
C PRO A 123 -12.40 -10.25 -7.79
N GLY A 124 -12.92 -11.33 -7.21
CA GLY A 124 -12.20 -12.14 -6.22
C GLY A 124 -12.36 -11.66 -4.76
N GLY A 125 -13.21 -10.66 -4.54
CA GLY A 125 -13.49 -10.08 -3.22
C GLY A 125 -12.41 -9.10 -2.78
N TYR A 126 -12.83 -8.08 -2.04
CA TYR A 126 -11.99 -6.96 -1.64
C TYR A 126 -12.55 -6.31 -0.36
N GLY A 127 -11.72 -5.50 0.29
CA GLY A 127 -12.10 -4.73 1.46
C GLY A 127 -11.15 -3.58 1.75
N GLU A 128 -11.61 -2.66 2.59
CA GLU A 128 -10.83 -1.52 3.07
C GLU A 128 -9.94 -1.95 4.24
N VAL A 129 -8.63 -1.73 4.13
CA VAL A 129 -7.69 -1.98 5.24
C VAL A 129 -7.86 -0.89 6.29
N THR A 130 -8.19 -1.30 7.51
CA THR A 130 -8.49 -0.38 8.60
C THR A 130 -7.26 0.39 9.05
N GLY A 131 -7.44 1.66 9.37
CA GLY A 131 -6.39 2.52 9.94
C GLY A 131 -5.49 3.22 8.92
N ILE A 132 -5.65 2.96 7.61
CA ILE A 132 -4.92 3.67 6.56
C ILE A 132 -5.62 4.99 6.19
N ARG A 133 -6.93 4.97 5.99
CA ARG A 133 -7.71 6.19 5.73
C ARG A 133 -7.89 7.01 7.02
N ARG A 134 -7.82 8.34 6.89
CA ARG A 134 -8.15 9.27 7.97
C ARG A 134 -9.65 9.18 8.30
N ALA A 135 -9.95 9.08 9.59
CA ALA A 135 -11.32 9.08 10.12
C ALA A 135 -12.00 10.44 9.89
#